data_AF-A0A2A4RCY4-F1
#
_entry.id   AF-A0A2A4RCY4-F1
#
_cell.length_a   1.000
_cell.length_b   1.000
_cell.length_c   1.000
_cell.angle_alpha   90.00
_cell.angle_beta   90.00
_cell.angle_gamma   90.00
#
_symmetry.space_group_name_H-M   'P 1'
#
loop_
_entity.id
_entity.type
_entity.pdbx_description
1 polymer ?
#
loop_
_entity_poly.entity_id
_entity_poly.type
_entity_poly.pdbx_seq_one_letter_code
_entity_poly.pdbx_strand_id
1 'polypeptide(L)' 'MFNAVIRFALRYRLLVVMISLAMLIYGSYLGTQMPIDVFPDLDRPRVIIITECPGLATEEVETLVTQPIEIALLGASG' A
#
# COMPACT_ATOMS: atom_id res chain seq x y z
N MET A 1 14.49 2.85 36.84
CA MET A 1 13.50 3.52 35.95
C MET A 1 12.14 2.83 35.97
N PHE A 2 12.02 1.53 35.71
CA PHE A 2 10.72 0.82 35.73
C PHE A 2 9.92 0.97 37.05
N ASN A 3 10.59 0.94 38.20
CA ASN A 3 9.93 1.17 39.50
C ASN A 3 9.27 2.56 39.61
N ALA A 4 9.79 3.58 38.91
CA ALA A 4 9.18 4.90 38.89
C ALA A 4 7.90 4.91 38.06
N VAL A 5 7.89 4.22 36.91
CA VAL A 5 6.71 4.06 36.05
C VAL A 5 5.61 3.28 36.77
N ILE A 6 5.96 2.18 37.44
CA ILE A 6 5.00 1.37 38.21
C ILE A 6 4.40 2.20 39.35
N ARG A 7 5.22 2.95 40.11
CA ARG A 7 4.71 3.83 41.17
C ARG A 7 3.81 4.93 40.64
N PHE A 8 4.13 5.52 39.48
CA PHE A 8 3.29 6.52 38.83
C PHE A 8 1.94 5.91 38.39
N ALA A 9 1.97 4.73 37.77
CA ALA A 9 0.76 4.03 37.35
C ALA A 9 -0.13 3.65 38.54
N LEU A 10 0.44 3.20 39.65
CA LEU A 10 -0.29 2.88 40.88
C LEU A 10 -0.83 4.13 41.58
N ARG A 11 -0.09 5.25 41.56
CA ARG A 11 -0.52 6.54 42.14
C ARG A 11 -1.73 7.11 41.40
N TYR A 12 -1.74 7.02 40.07
CA TYR A 12 -2.81 7.52 39.20
C TYR A 12 -3.62 6.39 38.58
N ARG A 13 -3.93 5.35 39.36
CA ARG A 13 -4.61 4.13 38.89
C ARG A 13 -5.88 4.41 38.08
N LEU A 14 -6.65 5.43 38.47
CA LEU A 14 -7.93 5.75 37.84
C LEU A 14 -7.73 6.38 36.46
N LEU A 15 -6.71 7.22 36.31
CA LEU A 15 -6.31 7.79 35.02
C LEU A 15 -5.79 6.71 34.07
N VAL A 16 -4.99 5.76 34.58
CA VAL A 16 -4.52 4.62 33.78
C VAL A 16 -5.69 3.78 33.27
N VAL A 17 -6.64 3.44 34.14
CA VAL A 17 -7.83 2.67 33.76
C VAL A 17 -8.68 3.41 32.71
N MET A 18 -8.89 4.71 32.86
CA MET A 18 -9.64 5.51 31.89
C MET A 18 -8.97 5.55 30.51
N ILE A 19 -7.64 5.72 30.47
CA ILE A 19 -6.87 5.69 29.22
C ILE A 19 -6.95 4.29 28.59
N SER A 20 -6.79 3.22 29.37
CA SER A 20 -6.92 1.85 28.87
C SER A 20 -8.30 1.58 28.30
N LEU A 21 -9.37 2.06 28.95
CA LEU A 21 -10.75 1.89 28.47
C LEU A 21 -10.98 2.67 27.17
N ALA A 22 -10.53 3.92 27.10
CA ALA A 22 -10.64 4.74 25.89
C ALA A 22 -9.89 4.09 24.72
N MET A 23 -8.69 3.55 24.98
CA MET A 23 -7.88 2.87 23.98
C MET A 23 -8.54 1.56 23.50
N LEU A 24 -9.19 0.82 24.40
CA LEU A 24 -9.95 -0.38 24.05
C LEU A 24 -11.13 -0.05 23.15
N ILE A 25 -11.95 0.94 23.53
CA ILE A 25 -13.11 1.37 22.72
C ILE A 25 -12.67 1.86 21.35
N TYR A 26 -11.64 2.72 21.30
CA TYR A 26 -11.12 3.25 20.05
C TYR A 26 -10.52 2.17 19.16
N GLY A 27 -9.74 1.25 19.74
CA GLY A 27 -9.17 0.11 19.03
C GLY A 27 -10.24 -0.82 18.45
N SER A 28 -11.28 -1.14 19.23
CA SER A 28 -12.41 -1.93 18.75
C SER A 28 -13.17 -1.24 17.62
N TYR A 29 -13.45 0.06 17.74
CA TYR A 29 -14.09 0.84 16.68
C TYR A 29 -13.25 0.85 15.40
N LEU A 30 -11.94 1.04 15.51
CA LEU A 30 -11.04 1.02 14.35
C LEU A 30 -11.01 -0.37 13.70
N GLY A 31 -10.97 -1.44 14.50
CA GLY A 31 -11.04 -2.81 14.01
C GLY A 31 -12.31 -3.11 13.22
N THR A 32 -13.45 -2.50 13.57
CA THR A 32 -14.70 -2.66 12.79
C THR A 32 -14.71 -1.90 11.46
N GLN A 33 -13.85 -0.90 11.30
CA GLN A 33 -13.75 -0.08 10.08
C GLN A 33 -12.58 -0.47 9.18
N MET A 34 -11.66 -1.31 9.66
CA MET A 34 -10.53 -1.75 8.85
C MET A 34 -11.04 -2.55 7.65
N PRO A 35 -10.63 -2.18 6.42
CA PRO A 35 -10.98 -2.95 5.25
C PRO A 35 -10.35 -4.34 5.36
N ILE A 36 -11.18 -5.36 5.17
CA ILE A 36 -10.73 -6.74 5.14
C ILE A 36 -10.48 -7.08 3.68
N ASP A 37 -9.22 -7.33 3.34
CA ASP A 37 -8.85 -7.86 2.03
C ASP A 37 -8.53 -9.35 2.13
N VAL A 38 -8.92 -10.11 1.10
CA VAL A 38 -8.67 -11.55 1.01
C VAL A 38 -7.22 -11.82 0.64
N PHE A 39 -6.61 -10.91 -0.12
CA PHE A 39 -5.23 -11.02 -0.55
C PHE A 39 -4.47 -9.74 -0.22
N PRO A 40 -3.17 -9.82 0.11
CA PRO A 40 -2.33 -8.64 0.07
C PRO A 40 -2.27 -8.10 -1.36
N ASP A 41 -1.96 -6.81 -1.52
CA ASP A 41 -1.69 -6.25 -2.84
C ASP A 41 -0.48 -6.96 -3.45
N LEU A 42 -0.71 -7.71 -4.51
CA LEU A 42 0.29 -8.49 -5.25
C LEU A 42 0.68 -7.81 -6.57
N ASP A 43 0.12 -6.63 -6.86
CA ASP A 43 0.34 -5.95 -8.11
C ASP A 43 1.73 -5.32 -8.11
N ARG A 44 2.62 -5.90 -8.92
CA ARG A 44 3.88 -5.24 -9.25
C ARG A 44 3.54 -4.01 -10.09
N PRO A 45 4.13 -2.83 -9.82
CA PRO A 45 3.88 -1.64 -10.62
C PRO A 45 4.22 -1.93 -12.08
N ARG A 46 3.20 -2.00 -12.93
CA ARG A 46 3.32 -2.30 -14.35
C ARG A 46 2.57 -1.24 -15.13
N VAL A 47 3.23 -0.69 -16.15
CA VAL A 47 2.58 0.13 -17.17
C VAL A 47 2.37 -0.74 -18.40
N ILE A 48 1.13 -0.82 -18.88
CA ILE A 48 0.78 -1.57 -20.10
C ILE A 48 0.49 -0.56 -21.19
N ILE A 49 1.17 -0.70 -22.33
CA ILE A 49 0.98 0.13 -23.53
C ILE A 49 0.37 -0.78 -24.60
N ILE A 50 -0.77 -0.37 -25.15
CA ILE A 50 -1.48 -1.09 -26.20
C ILE A 50 -1.61 -0.15 -27.39
N THR A 51 -1.13 -0.57 -28.56
CA THR A 51 -1.20 0.21 -29.80
C THR A 51 -1.99 -0.57 -30.85
N GLU A 52 -3.07 0.03 -31.35
CA GLU A 52 -3.85 -0.54 -32.45
C GLU A 52 -3.28 -0.04 -33.78
N CYS A 53 -2.85 -0.97 -34.64
CA CYS A 53 -2.18 -0.68 -35.92
C CYS A 53 -2.91 -1.37 -37.09
N PRO A 54 -4.13 -0.95 -37.44
CA PRO A 54 -4.91 -1.59 -38.50
C PRO A 54 -4.28 -1.32 -39.87
N GLY A 55 -4.09 -2.38 -40.66
CA GLY A 55 -3.58 -2.29 -42.04
C GLY A 55 -2.07 -2.40 -42.19
N LEU A 56 -1.31 -2.50 -41.08
CA LEU A 56 0.11 -2.84 -41.10
C LEU A 56 0.30 -4.35 -40.99
N ALA A 57 1.27 -4.90 -41.73
CA ALA A 57 1.69 -6.29 -41.54
C ALA A 57 2.40 -6.45 -40.19
N THR A 58 2.41 -7.68 -39.64
CA THR A 58 3.00 -7.95 -38.31
C THR A 58 4.45 -7.47 -38.19
N GLU A 59 5.25 -7.64 -39.24
CA GLU A 59 6.66 -7.20 -39.28
C GLU A 59 6.80 -5.67 -39.28
N GLU A 60 5.87 -4.98 -39.94
CA GLU A 60 5.84 -3.52 -39.95
C GLU A 60 5.41 -2.98 -38.58
N VAL A 61 4.49 -3.64 -37.88
CA VAL A 61 4.10 -3.28 -36.50
C VAL A 61 5.28 -3.44 -35.54
N GLU A 62 6.03 -4.54 -35.64
CA GLU A 62 7.22 -4.75 -34.80
C GLU A 62 8.27 -3.66 -35.02
N THR A 63 8.63 -3.41 -36.28
CA THR A 63 9.74 -2.52 -36.63
C THR A 63 9.39 -1.04 -36.48
N LEU A 64 8.16 -0.65 -36.84
CA LEU A 64 7.76 0.76 -36.87
C LEU A 64 7.09 1.24 -35.58
N VAL A 65 6.54 0.33 -34.77
CA VAL A 65 5.75 0.69 -33.59
C VAL A 65 6.35 0.09 -32.33
N THR A 66 6.48 -1.23 -32.25
CA THR A 66 6.90 -1.90 -31.00
C THR A 66 8.35 -1.57 -30.65
N GLN A 67 9.30 -1.80 -31.56
CA GLN A 67 10.73 -1.56 -31.29
C GLN A 67 11.04 -0.11 -30.89
N PRO A 68 10.53 0.94 -31.57
CA PRO A 68 10.76 2.32 -31.16
C PRO A 68 10.21 2.64 -29.78
N ILE A 69 9.04 2.10 -29.42
CA ILE A 69 8.44 2.28 -28.09
C ILE A 69 9.29 1.59 -27.02
N GLU A 70 9.75 0.35 -27.27
CA GLU A 70 10.63 -0.38 -26.34
C GLU A 70 11.96 0.34 -26.14
N ILE A 71 12.57 0.85 -27.22
CA ILE A 71 13.83 1.61 -27.14
C ILE A 71 13.65 2.93 -26.39
N ALA A 72 12.53 3.63 -26.60
CA ALA A 72 12.25 4.86 -25.86
C ALA A 72 12.03 4.61 -24.35
N LEU A 73 11.56 3.42 -23.99
CA LEU A 73 11.34 3.00 -22.60
C LEU A 73 12.58 2.37 -21.96
N LEU A 74 13.55 1.90 -22.75
CA LEU A 74 14.84 1.42 -22.27
C LEU A 74 15.61 2.57 -21.61
N GLY A 75 15.52 2.66 -20.28
CA GLY A 75 16.13 3.73 -19.48
C GLY A 75 15.15 4.76 -18.93
N ALA A 76 13.84 4.57 -19.13
CA ALA A 76 12.82 5.33 -18.41
C ALA A 76 13.02 5.16 -16.89
N SER A 77 13.02 6.27 -16.16
CA SER A 77 13.16 6.26 -14.71
C SER A 77 11.81 5.91 -14.08
N GLY A 78 11.72 4.72 -13.47
CA GLY A 78 10.55 4.19 -12.78
C GLY A 78 10.94 3.02 -11.88
#